data_AF-A0A1G9GJR6-F1
#
_entry.id   AF-A0A1G9GJR6-F1
#
_cell.length_a   1.000
_cell.length_b   1.000
_cell.length_c   1.000
_cell.angle_alpha   90.00
_cell.angle_beta   90.00
_cell.angle_gamma   90.00
#
_symmetry.space_group_name_H-M   'P 1'
#
loop_
_entity.id
_entity.type
_entity.pdbx_description
1 polymer ?
#
loop_
_entity_poly.entity_id
_entity_poly.type
_entity_poly.pdbx_seq_one_letter_code
_entity_poly.pdbx_strand_id
1 'polypeptide(L)'
;MPIQKKNVYVLIFIFAFTLFYYLWLFLFQDDSYLLTWGGNTLSLIGSAVPSIWLYQAYKTAEKPDKPFWFLITLGTFSYFLAECSWILYESVLRIEVPYPGIPDLFYILSVLFYLSAFGFKLYKEKTKLVLTRYIFDILFIMIVYATLSWYFLLNPIILAGDVSLLAVVVSLAYPIGDLALAFCLLMVIFSSKQLFSNDSLLFFGAGLFTYIVADTAFVYLVSTETYDSGSWTDPLFILGVLLVGFTGLLQKNQSSIQLRKKAVIRTKPMLFAILFPFFGLTSLYLFMIYTSIGTNVITIGVGVSILLVIVREFLLLSENRRTLQKYLKNADELQSSQERYRSLFEHHPDAAFSFTLDGTVLSVNEKGAEILGKTK
;
A
#
# COMPACT_ATOMS: atom_id res chain seq x y z
N MET A 1 -17.92 11.31 2.80
CA MET A 1 -19.22 10.77 3.27
C MET A 1 -19.22 10.87 4.80
N PRO A 2 -20.35 11.17 5.48
CA PRO A 2 -20.32 11.26 6.92
C PRO A 2 -20.05 9.87 7.50
N ILE A 3 -18.94 9.76 8.23
CA ILE A 3 -18.59 8.60 9.04
C ILE A 3 -19.80 8.30 9.95
N GLN A 4 -20.31 7.07 9.95
CA GLN A 4 -21.42 6.69 10.82
C GLN A 4 -21.07 7.03 12.28
N LYS A 5 -22.04 7.49 13.09
CA LYS A 5 -21.81 7.93 14.48
C LYS A 5 -20.96 6.93 15.29
N LYS A 6 -21.17 5.62 15.10
CA LYS A 6 -20.37 4.56 15.74
C LYS A 6 -18.88 4.63 15.39
N ASN A 7 -18.54 4.88 14.13
CA ASN A 7 -17.16 4.95 13.66
C ASN A 7 -16.46 6.22 14.15
N VAL A 8 -17.21 7.31 14.39
CA VAL A 8 -16.68 8.53 15.03
C VAL A 8 -16.25 8.24 16.47
N TYR A 9 -17.05 7.51 17.25
CA TYR A 9 -16.67 7.14 18.62
C TYR A 9 -15.42 6.27 18.68
N VAL A 10 -15.22 5.37 17.70
CA VAL A 10 -14.00 4.57 17.64
C VAL A 10 -12.78 5.43 17.28
N LEU A 11 -12.91 6.39 16.38
CA LEU A 11 -11.82 7.34 16.09
C LEU A 11 -11.49 8.19 17.32
N ILE A 12 -12.50 8.69 18.04
CA ILE A 12 -12.29 9.41 19.30
C ILE A 12 -11.56 8.51 20.30
N PHE A 13 -11.95 7.24 20.42
CA PHE A 13 -11.25 6.27 21.26
C PHE A 13 -9.79 6.09 20.83
N ILE A 14 -9.47 5.94 19.54
CA ILE A 14 -8.10 5.77 19.06
C ILE A 14 -7.25 6.98 19.48
N PHE A 15 -7.70 8.20 19.17
CA PHE A 15 -6.93 9.41 19.51
C PHE A 15 -6.86 9.65 21.03
N ALA A 16 -7.93 9.38 21.78
CA ALA A 16 -7.92 9.49 23.24
C ALA A 16 -6.99 8.45 23.88
N PHE A 17 -6.94 7.23 23.34
CA PHE A 17 -6.03 6.17 23.78
C PHE A 17 -4.58 6.55 23.52
N THR A 18 -4.26 7.03 22.32
CA THR A 18 -2.91 7.52 21.99
C THR A 18 -2.51 8.71 22.86
N LEU A 19 -3.42 9.66 23.09
CA LEU A 19 -3.16 10.79 23.99
C LEU A 19 -2.95 10.34 25.44
N PHE A 20 -3.74 9.39 25.92
CA PHE A 20 -3.57 8.79 27.24
C PHE A 20 -2.22 8.10 27.37
N TYR A 21 -1.75 7.42 26.32
CA TYR A 21 -0.43 6.83 26.29
C TYR A 21 0.67 7.90 26.41
N TYR A 22 0.63 8.96 25.60
CA TYR A 22 1.56 10.08 25.77
C TYR A 22 1.51 10.72 27.16
N LEU A 23 0.31 10.88 27.72
CA LEU A 23 0.15 11.41 29.08
C LEU A 23 0.78 10.49 30.12
N TRP A 24 0.65 9.17 29.98
CA TRP A 24 1.32 8.20 30.85
C TRP A 24 2.83 8.37 30.80
N LEU A 25 3.40 8.44 29.59
CA LEU A 25 4.84 8.61 29.41
C LEU A 25 5.35 9.91 30.05
N PHE A 26 4.60 10.99 29.87
CA PHE A 26 4.94 12.29 30.45
C PHE A 26 4.85 12.31 31.99
N LEU A 27 3.81 11.70 32.57
CA LEU A 27 3.59 11.71 34.03
C LEU A 27 4.57 10.83 34.79
N PHE A 28 5.02 9.73 34.19
CA PHE A 28 5.89 8.74 34.83
C PHE A 28 7.32 8.74 34.28
N GLN A 29 7.74 9.81 33.58
CA GLN A 29 9.09 9.92 33.00
C GLN A 29 10.22 9.76 34.03
N ASP A 30 9.97 10.08 35.31
CA ASP A 30 10.95 9.98 36.40
C ASP A 30 10.94 8.61 37.11
N ASP A 31 9.92 7.77 36.86
CA ASP A 31 9.78 6.42 37.43
C ASP A 31 9.86 5.37 36.32
N SER A 32 11.07 4.86 36.08
CA SER A 32 11.35 3.89 35.02
C SER A 32 10.52 2.62 35.13
N TYR A 33 10.17 2.18 36.35
CA TYR A 33 9.39 0.97 36.54
C TYR A 33 7.93 1.17 36.07
N LEU A 34 7.28 2.26 36.50
CA LEU A 34 5.92 2.57 36.08
C LEU A 34 5.84 2.97 34.61
N LEU A 35 6.86 3.65 34.09
CA LEU A 35 6.97 4.03 32.69
C LEU A 35 6.93 2.79 31.78
N THR A 36 7.84 1.83 32.00
CA THR A 36 7.95 0.62 31.18
C THR A 36 6.71 -0.28 31.32
N TRP A 37 6.23 -0.53 32.54
CA TRP A 37 5.06 -1.39 32.74
C TRP A 37 3.79 -0.81 32.11
N GLY A 38 3.55 0.49 32.29
CA GLY A 38 2.38 1.12 31.71
C GLY A 38 2.48 1.21 30.19
N GLY A 39 3.67 1.55 29.65
CA GLY A 39 3.91 1.58 28.21
C GLY A 39 3.65 0.21 27.55
N ASN A 40 4.28 -0.85 28.07
CA ASN A 40 4.10 -2.19 27.54
C ASN A 40 2.65 -2.70 27.69
N THR A 41 1.97 -2.37 28.79
CA THR A 41 0.56 -2.74 28.97
C THR A 41 -0.34 -2.03 27.96
N LEU A 42 -0.10 -0.73 27.71
CA LEU A 42 -0.82 0.03 26.70
C LEU A 42 -0.51 -0.48 25.29
N SER A 43 0.74 -0.86 25.02
CA SER A 43 1.16 -1.51 23.78
C SER A 43 0.40 -2.82 23.51
N LEU A 44 0.31 -3.65 24.55
CA LEU A 44 -0.39 -4.93 24.50
C LEU A 44 -1.90 -4.77 24.26
N ILE A 45 -2.54 -3.82 24.97
CA ILE A 45 -3.97 -3.51 24.78
C ILE A 45 -4.21 -2.93 23.38
N GLY A 46 -3.36 -2.00 22.97
CA GLY A 46 -3.45 -1.29 21.70
C GLY A 46 -3.23 -2.16 20.47
N SER A 47 -2.49 -3.27 20.59
CA SER A 47 -2.32 -4.29 19.54
C SER A 47 -3.41 -5.38 19.58
N ALA A 48 -3.95 -5.71 20.76
CA ALA A 48 -5.04 -6.68 20.91
C ALA A 48 -6.38 -6.19 20.32
N VAL A 49 -6.74 -4.93 20.56
CA VAL A 49 -8.03 -4.36 20.13
C VAL A 49 -8.21 -4.40 18.59
N PRO A 50 -7.23 -3.98 17.77
CA PRO A 50 -7.24 -4.13 16.32
C PRO A 50 -7.39 -5.56 15.83
N SER A 51 -6.72 -6.51 16.49
CA SER A 51 -6.83 -7.94 16.16
C SER A 51 -8.27 -8.43 16.29
N ILE A 52 -8.99 -7.98 17.32
CA ILE A 52 -10.41 -8.30 17.52
C ILE A 52 -11.29 -7.65 16.43
N TRP A 53 -11.06 -6.37 16.12
CA TRP A 53 -11.82 -5.66 15.08
C TRP A 53 -11.68 -6.32 13.70
N LEU A 54 -10.45 -6.72 13.34
CA LEU A 54 -10.15 -7.36 12.07
C LEU A 54 -10.67 -8.80 12.02
N TYR A 55 -10.63 -9.53 13.13
CA TYR A 55 -11.25 -10.85 13.21
C TYR A 55 -12.78 -10.78 13.01
N GLN A 56 -13.44 -9.75 13.55
CA GLN A 56 -14.85 -9.48 13.28
C GLN A 56 -15.11 -9.14 11.80
N ALA A 57 -14.22 -8.36 11.18
CA ALA A 57 -14.26 -8.08 9.74
C ALA A 57 -14.13 -9.37 8.92
N TYR A 58 -13.17 -10.24 9.24
CA TYR A 58 -13.03 -11.57 8.63
C TYR A 58 -14.30 -12.43 8.73
N LYS A 59 -14.93 -12.48 9.91
CA LYS A 59 -16.17 -13.25 10.11
C LYS A 59 -17.34 -12.73 9.26
N THR A 60 -17.41 -11.41 9.10
CA THR A 60 -18.52 -10.73 8.40
C THR A 60 -18.25 -10.49 6.92
N ALA A 61 -17.02 -10.71 6.45
CA ALA A 61 -16.62 -10.55 5.06
C ALA A 61 -17.32 -11.53 4.12
N GLU A 62 -17.65 -11.05 2.91
CA GLU A 62 -18.12 -11.90 1.83
C GLU A 62 -17.02 -12.86 1.35
N LYS A 63 -17.42 -14.03 0.82
CA LYS A 63 -16.49 -15.08 0.32
C LYS A 63 -15.32 -14.56 -0.53
N PRO A 64 -15.48 -13.63 -1.50
CA PRO A 64 -14.35 -13.17 -2.31
C PRO A 64 -13.29 -12.40 -1.52
N ASP A 65 -13.67 -11.70 -0.44
CA ASP A 65 -12.78 -10.87 0.38
C ASP A 65 -12.29 -11.56 1.66
N LYS A 66 -12.88 -12.71 2.04
CA LYS A 66 -12.47 -13.46 3.24
C LYS A 66 -10.95 -13.73 3.34
N PRO A 67 -10.24 -14.17 2.29
CA PRO A 67 -8.81 -14.43 2.40
C PRO A 67 -7.98 -13.17 2.69
N PHE A 68 -8.39 -12.01 2.15
CA PHE A 68 -7.75 -10.73 2.45
C PHE A 68 -7.87 -10.41 3.95
N TRP A 69 -9.09 -10.45 4.49
CA TRP A 69 -9.32 -10.14 5.91
C TRP A 69 -8.69 -11.16 6.86
N PHE A 70 -8.63 -12.43 6.45
CA PHE A 70 -7.92 -13.46 7.19
C PHE A 70 -6.44 -13.13 7.31
N LEU A 71 -5.78 -12.78 6.19
CA LEU A 71 -4.35 -12.42 6.18
C LEU A 71 -4.07 -11.13 6.97
N ILE A 72 -4.91 -10.10 6.83
CA ILE A 72 -4.78 -8.88 7.66
C ILE A 72 -4.96 -9.18 9.15
N THR A 73 -5.90 -10.08 9.50
CA THR A 73 -6.08 -10.51 10.90
C THR A 73 -4.85 -11.27 11.42
N LEU A 74 -4.29 -12.19 10.62
CA LEU A 74 -3.06 -12.90 10.97
C LEU A 74 -1.87 -11.96 11.15
N GLY A 75 -1.73 -10.95 10.29
CA GLY A 75 -0.66 -9.96 10.42
C GLY A 75 -0.77 -9.18 11.73
N THR A 76 -1.96 -8.65 12.01
CA THR A 76 -2.20 -7.87 13.25
C THR A 76 -2.05 -8.74 14.50
N PHE A 77 -2.50 -10.00 14.43
CA PHE A 77 -2.32 -10.95 15.53
C PHE A 77 -0.85 -11.34 15.73
N SER A 78 -0.07 -11.47 14.64
CA SER A 78 1.38 -11.65 14.71
C SER A 78 2.03 -10.46 15.42
N TYR A 79 1.64 -9.23 15.08
CA TYR A 79 2.12 -8.03 15.79
C TYR A 79 1.80 -8.09 17.30
N PHE A 80 0.58 -8.48 17.68
CA PHE A 80 0.22 -8.69 19.08
C PHE A 80 1.09 -9.75 19.77
N LEU A 81 1.49 -10.83 19.08
CA LEU A 81 2.42 -11.82 19.62
C LEU A 81 3.85 -11.28 19.79
N ALA A 82 4.26 -10.33 18.94
CA ALA A 82 5.52 -9.61 19.10
C ALA A 82 5.50 -8.79 20.40
N GLU A 83 4.43 -8.03 20.65
CA GLU A 83 4.23 -7.27 21.89
C GLU A 83 4.18 -8.18 23.13
N CYS A 84 3.49 -9.33 23.03
CA CYS A 84 3.50 -10.36 24.09
C CYS A 84 4.92 -10.86 24.39
N SER A 85 5.74 -11.01 23.35
CA SER A 85 7.11 -11.48 23.50
C SER A 85 7.99 -10.38 24.11
N TRP A 86 7.80 -9.13 23.68
CA TRP A 86 8.52 -7.96 24.20
C TRP A 86 8.29 -7.78 25.71
N ILE A 87 7.02 -7.71 26.14
CA ILE A 87 6.67 -7.56 27.57
C ILE A 87 7.17 -8.73 28.42
N LEU A 88 7.20 -9.95 27.86
CA LEU A 88 7.73 -11.12 28.55
C LEU A 88 9.23 -10.96 28.82
N TYR A 89 10.02 -10.55 27.84
CA TYR A 89 11.45 -10.34 28.01
C TYR A 89 11.75 -9.19 28.98
N GLU A 90 11.17 -8.03 28.72
CA GLU A 90 11.54 -6.80 29.42
C GLU A 90 10.87 -6.69 30.79
N SER A 91 9.55 -6.84 30.88
CA SER A 91 8.80 -6.56 32.10
C SER A 91 8.75 -7.75 33.05
N VAL A 92 8.61 -8.97 32.51
CA VAL A 92 8.49 -10.19 33.32
C VAL A 92 9.84 -10.80 33.64
N LEU A 93 10.66 -11.09 32.62
CA LEU A 93 11.99 -11.70 32.80
C LEU A 93 13.06 -10.68 33.21
N ARG A 94 12.83 -9.39 32.99
CA ARG A 94 13.75 -8.29 33.34
C ARG A 94 15.13 -8.46 32.70
N ILE A 95 15.14 -8.90 31.44
CA ILE A 95 16.33 -8.98 30.61
C ILE A 95 16.19 -8.06 29.42
N GLU A 96 17.32 -7.57 28.90
CA GLU A 96 17.33 -6.82 27.65
C GLU A 96 16.71 -7.66 26.54
N VAL A 97 15.85 -7.02 25.74
CA VAL A 97 15.18 -7.69 24.62
C VAL A 97 16.27 -8.05 23.60
N PRO A 98 16.47 -9.35 23.29
CA PRO A 98 17.53 -9.76 22.39
C PRO A 98 17.26 -9.22 20.98
N TYR A 99 18.28 -8.64 20.35
CA TYR A 99 18.21 -8.16 18.97
C TYR A 99 19.24 -8.86 18.06
N PRO A 100 18.80 -9.56 16.99
CA PRO A 100 17.43 -9.94 16.69
C PRO A 100 16.88 -11.02 17.63
N GLY A 101 15.58 -10.98 17.89
CA GLY A 101 14.90 -11.88 18.82
C GLY A 101 13.56 -12.41 18.31
N ILE A 102 12.81 -13.04 19.23
CA ILE A 102 11.47 -13.54 18.97
C ILE A 102 10.48 -12.41 18.59
N PRO A 103 10.52 -11.20 19.21
CA PRO A 103 9.66 -10.10 18.77
C PRO A 103 9.87 -9.74 17.30
N ASP A 104 11.12 -9.64 16.83
CA ASP A 104 11.45 -9.31 15.43
C ASP A 104 10.87 -10.31 14.44
N LEU A 105 10.90 -11.60 14.78
CA LEU A 105 10.28 -12.64 13.96
C LEU A 105 8.78 -12.34 13.75
N PHE A 106 8.06 -12.04 14.83
CA PHE A 106 6.62 -11.77 14.75
C PHE A 106 6.28 -10.43 14.07
N TYR A 107 7.14 -9.40 14.21
CA TYR A 107 7.01 -8.15 13.45
C TYR A 107 7.20 -8.39 11.95
N ILE A 108 8.23 -9.14 11.54
CA ILE A 108 8.46 -9.49 10.14
C ILE A 108 7.30 -10.34 9.58
N LEU A 109 6.80 -11.32 10.33
CA LEU A 109 5.63 -12.10 9.91
C LEU A 109 4.39 -11.21 9.71
N SER A 110 4.20 -10.19 10.56
CA SER A 110 3.11 -9.22 10.40
C SER A 110 3.15 -8.54 9.02
N VAL A 111 4.33 -8.02 8.65
CA VAL A 111 4.57 -7.41 7.34
C VAL A 111 4.31 -8.39 6.20
N LEU A 112 4.81 -9.62 6.30
CA LEU A 112 4.62 -10.65 5.27
C LEU A 112 3.14 -11.01 5.07
N PHE A 113 2.35 -11.08 6.15
CA PHE A 113 0.92 -11.31 6.05
C PHE A 113 0.18 -10.14 5.42
N TYR A 114 0.53 -8.89 5.76
CA TYR A 114 -0.03 -7.71 5.10
C TYR A 114 0.29 -7.65 3.61
N LEU A 115 1.56 -7.91 3.23
CA LEU A 115 1.97 -7.99 1.83
C LEU A 115 1.20 -9.09 1.09
N SER A 116 1.03 -10.25 1.72
CA SER A 116 0.25 -11.36 1.16
C SER A 116 -1.22 -10.99 0.96
N ALA A 117 -1.82 -10.24 1.89
CA ALA A 117 -3.20 -9.77 1.78
C ALA A 117 -3.37 -8.84 0.57
N PHE A 118 -2.53 -7.81 0.43
CA PHE A 118 -2.57 -6.91 -0.71
C PHE A 118 -2.23 -7.62 -2.02
N GLY A 119 -1.23 -8.50 -2.00
CA GLY A 119 -0.86 -9.35 -3.13
C GLY A 119 -2.04 -10.18 -3.62
N PHE A 120 -2.82 -10.78 -2.72
CA PHE A 120 -4.04 -11.52 -3.06
C PHE A 120 -5.10 -10.63 -3.75
N LYS A 121 -5.35 -9.43 -3.21
CA LYS A 121 -6.32 -8.48 -3.77
C LYS A 121 -5.89 -8.01 -5.16
N LEU A 122 -4.60 -7.74 -5.36
CA LEU A 122 -4.03 -7.34 -6.64
C LEU A 122 -4.03 -8.48 -7.66
N TYR A 123 -3.70 -9.71 -7.24
CA TYR A 123 -3.67 -10.89 -8.10
C TYR A 123 -5.03 -11.19 -8.73
N LYS A 124 -6.13 -10.99 -7.99
CA LYS A 124 -7.49 -11.18 -8.52
C LYS A 124 -7.88 -10.19 -9.62
N GLU A 125 -7.26 -9.01 -9.63
CA GLU A 125 -7.76 -7.87 -10.41
C GLU A 125 -6.80 -7.44 -11.52
N LYS A 126 -5.52 -7.77 -11.40
CA LYS A 126 -4.48 -7.38 -12.35
C LYS A 126 -4.02 -8.58 -13.17
N THR A 127 -3.49 -8.30 -14.35
CA THR A 127 -2.86 -9.34 -15.16
C THR A 127 -1.52 -9.76 -14.53
N LYS A 128 -1.08 -11.00 -14.77
CA LYS A 128 0.23 -11.49 -14.29
C LYS A 128 1.37 -10.54 -14.65
N LEU A 129 1.36 -9.99 -15.87
CA LEU A 129 2.40 -9.05 -16.35
C LEU A 129 2.45 -7.77 -15.51
N VAL A 130 1.29 -7.21 -15.18
CA VAL A 130 1.18 -6.01 -14.32
C VAL A 130 1.72 -6.31 -12.92
N LEU A 131 1.37 -7.47 -12.35
CA LEU A 131 1.86 -7.89 -11.04
C LEU A 131 3.38 -8.14 -11.05
N THR A 132 3.92 -8.74 -12.10
CA THR A 132 5.36 -8.94 -12.26
C THR A 132 6.09 -7.59 -12.34
N ARG A 133 5.63 -6.64 -13.17
CA ARG A 133 6.24 -5.30 -13.25
C ARG A 133 6.35 -4.65 -11.88
N TYR A 134 5.29 -4.76 -11.09
CA TYR A 134 5.24 -4.23 -9.75
C TYR A 134 6.22 -4.87 -8.77
N ILE A 135 6.43 -6.19 -8.85
CA ILE A 135 7.48 -6.84 -8.06
C ILE A 135 8.84 -6.25 -8.43
N PHE A 136 9.11 -6.00 -9.71
CA PHE A 136 10.36 -5.35 -10.14
C PHE A 136 10.48 -3.89 -9.66
N ASP A 137 9.39 -3.13 -9.61
CA ASP A 137 9.40 -1.77 -9.05
C ASP A 137 9.73 -1.80 -7.53
N ILE A 138 9.17 -2.75 -6.75
CA ILE A 138 9.52 -2.94 -5.32
C ILE A 138 10.98 -3.34 -5.18
N LEU A 139 11.43 -4.35 -5.92
CA LEU A 139 12.82 -4.82 -5.87
C LEU A 139 13.82 -3.71 -6.21
N PHE A 140 13.47 -2.86 -7.17
CA PHE A 140 14.29 -1.69 -7.52
C PHE A 140 14.43 -0.74 -6.32
N ILE A 141 13.31 -0.36 -5.69
CA ILE A 141 13.32 0.51 -4.50
C ILE A 141 14.14 -0.14 -3.37
N MET A 142 13.94 -1.44 -3.14
CA MET A 142 14.66 -2.20 -2.13
C MET A 142 16.17 -2.20 -2.36
N ILE A 143 16.62 -2.41 -3.60
CA ILE A 143 18.05 -2.43 -3.92
C ILE A 143 18.67 -1.04 -3.81
N VAL A 144 17.98 0.00 -4.25
CA VAL A 144 18.43 1.39 -4.05
C VAL A 144 18.60 1.68 -2.57
N TYR A 145 17.56 1.38 -1.77
CA TYR A 145 17.58 1.59 -0.33
C TYR A 145 18.67 0.77 0.37
N ALA A 146 18.77 -0.54 0.06
CA ALA A 146 19.75 -1.44 0.66
C ALA A 146 21.18 -1.02 0.29
N THR A 147 21.43 -0.55 -0.94
CA THR A 147 22.76 -0.07 -1.35
C THR A 147 23.17 1.18 -0.58
N LEU A 148 22.26 2.15 -0.44
CA LEU A 148 22.52 3.38 0.32
C LEU A 148 22.67 3.10 1.81
N SER A 149 21.77 2.29 2.38
CA SER A 149 21.82 1.88 3.79
C SER A 149 23.08 1.09 4.10
N TRP A 150 23.50 0.21 3.19
CA TRP A 150 24.76 -0.51 3.34
C TRP A 150 25.94 0.46 3.40
N TYR A 151 26.00 1.42 2.49
CA TYR A 151 27.13 2.33 2.42
C TYR A 151 27.20 3.30 3.61
N PHE A 152 26.08 3.93 3.97
CA PHE A 152 26.05 4.98 5.00
C PHE A 152 25.90 4.47 6.42
N LEU A 153 25.15 3.38 6.63
CA LEU A 153 24.80 2.90 7.96
C LEU A 153 25.57 1.62 8.29
N LEU A 154 25.44 0.58 7.47
CA LEU A 154 25.89 -0.75 7.86
C LEU A 154 27.40 -0.95 7.73
N ASN A 155 28.03 -0.51 6.64
CA ASN A 155 29.46 -0.72 6.41
C ASN A 155 30.32 -0.07 7.51
N PRO A 156 30.07 1.19 7.94
CA PRO A 156 30.79 1.77 9.09
C PRO A 156 30.62 0.96 10.38
N ILE A 157 29.41 0.49 10.68
CA ILE A 157 29.08 -0.26 11.89
C ILE A 157 29.76 -1.65 11.88
N ILE A 158 29.73 -2.35 10.75
CA ILE A 158 30.34 -3.68 10.61
C ILE A 158 31.87 -3.59 10.71
N LEU A 159 32.48 -2.58 10.09
CA LEU A 159 33.93 -2.36 10.18
C LEU A 159 34.39 -1.97 11.59
N ALA A 160 33.49 -1.41 12.42
CA ALA A 160 33.74 -1.13 13.83
C ALA A 160 33.73 -2.39 14.72
N GLY A 161 33.28 -3.54 14.20
CA GLY A 161 33.60 -4.86 14.76
C GLY A 161 32.52 -5.58 15.59
N ASP A 162 31.36 -4.97 15.85
CA ASP A 162 30.45 -5.46 16.91
C ASP A 162 29.04 -5.92 16.47
N VAL A 163 28.77 -6.12 15.17
CA VAL A 163 27.41 -6.46 14.71
C VAL A 163 27.34 -7.76 13.90
N SER A 164 26.41 -8.65 14.30
CA SER A 164 26.16 -9.92 13.63
C SER A 164 25.49 -9.75 12.26
N LEU A 165 25.76 -10.66 11.31
CA LEU A 165 25.08 -10.67 10.00
C LEU A 165 23.55 -10.76 10.13
N LEU A 166 23.05 -11.48 11.14
CA LEU A 166 21.62 -11.61 11.39
C LEU A 166 21.00 -10.27 11.81
N ALA A 167 21.67 -9.52 12.68
CA ALA A 167 21.26 -8.16 13.06
C ALA A 167 21.13 -7.27 11.82
N VAL A 168 22.14 -7.30 10.94
CA VAL A 168 22.13 -6.51 9.70
C VAL A 168 20.94 -6.87 8.79
N VAL A 169 20.67 -8.16 8.60
CA VAL A 169 19.55 -8.62 7.76
C VAL A 169 18.21 -8.16 8.34
N VAL A 170 18.04 -8.27 9.66
CA VAL A 170 16.81 -7.85 10.35
C VAL A 170 16.64 -6.34 10.32
N SER A 171 17.70 -5.55 10.55
CA SER A 171 17.66 -4.08 10.44
C SER A 171 17.24 -3.61 9.04
N LEU A 172 17.68 -4.31 7.98
CA LEU A 172 17.26 -4.01 6.61
C LEU A 172 15.82 -4.44 6.31
N ALA A 173 15.33 -5.51 6.96
CA ALA A 173 14.00 -6.06 6.70
C ALA A 173 12.88 -5.08 7.05
N TYR A 174 13.03 -4.27 8.12
CA TYR A 174 12.02 -3.29 8.55
C TYR A 174 11.74 -2.21 7.47
N PRO A 175 12.72 -1.39 7.04
CA PRO A 175 12.47 -0.37 6.01
C PRO A 175 12.09 -0.97 4.65
N ILE A 176 12.62 -2.15 4.31
CA ILE A 176 12.23 -2.88 3.10
C ILE A 176 10.75 -3.25 3.16
N GLY A 177 10.30 -3.77 4.30
CA GLY A 177 8.92 -4.15 4.56
C GLY A 177 7.97 -2.96 4.44
N ASP A 178 8.34 -1.85 5.05
CA ASP A 178 7.62 -0.58 4.99
C ASP A 178 7.45 -0.06 3.57
N LEU A 179 8.55 0.00 2.81
CA LEU A 179 8.53 0.45 1.41
C LEU A 179 7.68 -0.48 0.53
N ALA A 180 7.77 -1.80 0.75
CA ALA A 180 6.96 -2.77 0.04
C ALA A 180 5.46 -2.58 0.34
N LEU A 181 5.09 -2.38 1.61
CA LEU A 181 3.70 -2.14 2.02
C LEU A 181 3.15 -0.83 1.48
N ALA A 182 3.92 0.26 1.57
CA ALA A 182 3.55 1.56 1.02
C ALA A 182 3.31 1.46 -0.49
N PHE A 183 4.18 0.74 -1.21
CA PHE A 183 4.04 0.55 -2.65
C PHE A 183 2.82 -0.31 -3.01
N CYS A 184 2.54 -1.39 -2.27
CA CYS A 184 1.32 -2.17 -2.42
C CYS A 184 0.07 -1.31 -2.22
N LEU A 185 0.05 -0.42 -1.22
CA LEU A 185 -1.06 0.48 -0.98
C LEU A 185 -1.25 1.48 -2.14
N LEU A 186 -0.16 2.07 -2.65
CA LEU A 186 -0.22 2.98 -3.80
C LEU A 186 -0.83 2.30 -5.02
N MET A 187 -0.49 1.04 -5.30
CA MET A 187 -1.12 0.29 -6.40
C MET A 187 -2.62 0.11 -6.23
N VAL A 188 -3.04 -0.14 -5.00
CA VAL A 188 -4.46 -0.31 -4.68
C VAL A 188 -5.19 1.02 -4.90
N ILE A 189 -4.60 2.14 -4.47
CA ILE A 189 -5.14 3.50 -4.68
C ILE A 189 -5.24 3.84 -6.17
N PHE A 190 -4.19 3.55 -6.95
CA PHE A 190 -4.14 3.81 -8.39
C PHE A 190 -4.74 2.70 -9.24
N SER A 191 -5.44 1.75 -8.64
CA SER A 191 -6.13 0.71 -9.39
C SER A 191 -7.34 1.29 -10.12
N SER A 192 -7.51 0.92 -11.39
CA SER A 192 -8.67 1.28 -12.21
C SER A 192 -10.02 0.81 -11.67
N LYS A 193 -10.01 -0.11 -10.69
CA LYS A 193 -11.18 -0.52 -9.92
C LYS A 193 -11.00 -0.04 -8.49
N GLN A 194 -12.06 0.51 -7.92
CA GLN A 194 -12.11 0.86 -6.51
C GLN A 194 -12.18 -0.43 -5.67
N LEU A 195 -11.02 -0.91 -5.20
CA LEU A 195 -10.89 -2.17 -4.44
C LEU A 195 -11.32 -2.03 -2.97
N PHE A 196 -11.31 -0.81 -2.46
CA PHE A 196 -11.68 -0.43 -1.11
C PHE A 196 -12.35 0.95 -1.13
N SER A 197 -13.11 1.28 -0.09
CA SER A 197 -13.62 2.65 0.09
C SER A 197 -12.46 3.64 0.30
N ASN A 198 -12.67 4.90 -0.08
CA ASN A 198 -11.66 5.95 0.10
C ASN A 198 -11.27 6.10 1.58
N ASP A 199 -12.23 5.97 2.50
CA ASP A 199 -11.97 6.03 3.93
C ASP A 199 -11.08 4.87 4.39
N SER A 200 -11.33 3.63 3.93
CA SER A 200 -10.45 2.49 4.24
C SER A 200 -9.03 2.71 3.72
N LEU A 201 -8.87 3.26 2.51
CA LEU A 201 -7.54 3.57 1.96
C LEU A 201 -6.83 4.68 2.74
N LEU A 202 -7.56 5.72 3.14
CA LEU A 202 -7.03 6.82 3.93
C LEU A 202 -6.49 6.32 5.28
N PHE A 203 -7.29 5.55 6.03
CA PHE A 203 -6.88 5.08 7.36
C PHE A 203 -5.82 3.97 7.29
N PHE A 204 -5.86 3.10 6.28
CA PHE A 204 -4.77 2.14 6.07
C PHE A 204 -3.46 2.88 5.74
N GLY A 205 -3.52 3.87 4.85
CA GLY A 205 -2.36 4.68 4.48
C GLY A 205 -1.82 5.53 5.61
N ALA A 206 -2.69 6.13 6.42
CA ALA A 206 -2.29 6.85 7.63
C ALA A 206 -1.62 5.90 8.63
N GLY A 207 -2.14 4.68 8.82
CA GLY A 207 -1.53 3.68 9.68
C GLY A 207 -0.13 3.27 9.20
N LEU A 208 0.03 2.93 7.92
CA LEU A 208 1.34 2.60 7.34
C LEU A 208 2.32 3.77 7.39
N PHE A 209 1.87 4.99 7.08
CA PHE A 209 2.72 6.17 7.18
C PHE A 209 3.19 6.41 8.62
N THR A 210 2.31 6.17 9.61
CA THR A 210 2.67 6.26 11.02
C THR A 210 3.73 5.23 11.40
N TYR A 211 3.66 4.00 10.88
CA TYR A 211 4.73 3.01 11.06
C TYR A 211 6.06 3.48 10.48
N ILE A 212 6.08 3.95 9.23
CA ILE A 212 7.32 4.44 8.59
C ILE A 212 7.99 5.53 9.44
N VAL A 213 7.18 6.44 10.00
CA VAL A 213 7.68 7.49 10.91
C VAL A 213 8.22 6.88 12.21
N ALA A 214 7.49 5.94 12.81
CA ALA A 214 7.88 5.27 14.04
C ALA A 214 9.17 4.44 13.87
N ASP A 215 9.25 3.61 12.82
CA ASP A 215 10.42 2.80 12.48
C ASP A 215 11.65 3.66 12.17
N THR A 216 11.47 4.76 11.42
CA THR A 216 12.58 5.69 11.14
C THR A 216 13.09 6.33 12.44
N ALA A 217 12.18 6.74 13.33
CA ALA A 217 12.55 7.32 14.61
C ALA A 217 13.21 6.29 15.55
N PHE A 218 12.69 5.05 15.57
CA PHE A 218 13.26 3.94 16.33
C PHE A 218 14.68 3.62 15.88
N VAL A 219 14.91 3.45 14.58
CA VAL A 219 16.25 3.20 14.03
C VAL A 219 17.21 4.33 14.39
N TYR A 220 16.76 5.58 14.29
CA TYR A 220 17.57 6.73 14.72
C TYR A 220 17.94 6.64 16.20
N LEU A 221 16.97 6.46 17.09
CA LEU A 221 17.19 6.39 18.54
C LEU A 221 18.07 5.20 18.95
N VAL A 222 17.91 4.04 18.31
CA VAL A 222 18.76 2.87 18.54
C VAL A 222 20.19 3.14 18.08
N SER A 223 20.38 3.77 16.91
CA SER A 223 21.72 4.10 16.39
C SER A 223 22.47 5.16 17.19
N THR A 224 21.75 5.97 17.98
CA THR A 224 22.34 6.93 18.92
C THR A 224 22.41 6.40 20.35
N GLU A 225 22.05 5.13 20.59
CA GLU A 225 22.00 4.50 21.92
C GLU A 225 21.11 5.25 22.92
N THR A 226 20.06 5.92 22.44
CA THR A 226 19.13 6.73 23.24
C THR A 226 17.72 6.15 23.27
N TYR A 227 17.52 4.95 22.74
CA TYR A 227 16.22 4.28 22.79
C TYR A 227 16.07 3.52 24.10
N ASP A 228 15.00 3.83 24.83
CA ASP A 228 14.53 3.08 25.99
C ASP A 228 13.03 2.82 25.85
N SER A 229 12.53 1.69 26.35
CA SER A 229 11.10 1.41 26.36
C SER A 229 10.33 2.42 27.22
N GLY A 230 9.20 2.90 26.71
CA GLY A 230 8.55 4.12 27.18
C GLY A 230 9.01 5.37 26.43
N SER A 231 9.61 5.21 25.24
CA SER A 231 10.01 6.34 24.41
C SER A 231 8.79 7.07 23.87
N TRP A 232 8.98 8.32 23.48
CA TRP A 232 7.95 9.12 22.80
C TRP A 232 7.55 8.56 21.42
N THR A 233 8.30 7.58 20.90
CA THR A 233 8.00 6.92 19.62
C THR A 233 7.03 5.75 19.79
N ASP A 234 6.95 5.13 20.97
CA ASP A 234 6.16 3.92 21.22
C ASP A 234 4.66 4.07 20.91
N PRO A 235 3.99 5.20 21.26
CA PRO A 235 2.58 5.37 20.93
C PRO A 235 2.29 5.45 19.43
N LEU A 236 3.27 5.77 18.58
CA LEU A 236 3.10 5.86 17.13
C LEU A 236 2.93 4.47 16.51
N PHE A 237 3.69 3.48 16.96
CA PHE A 237 3.54 2.09 16.54
C PHE A 237 2.10 1.61 16.77
N ILE A 238 1.56 1.90 17.96
CA ILE A 238 0.22 1.49 18.37
C ILE A 238 -0.87 2.28 17.66
N LEU A 239 -0.66 3.58 17.43
CA LEU A 239 -1.53 4.37 16.57
C LEU A 239 -1.60 3.75 15.15
N GLY A 240 -0.47 3.33 14.59
CA GLY A 240 -0.39 2.61 13.31
C GLY A 240 -1.27 1.36 13.28
N VAL A 241 -1.09 0.44 14.25
CA VAL A 241 -1.91 -0.78 14.39
C VAL A 241 -3.40 -0.46 14.54
N LEU A 242 -3.75 0.54 15.36
CA LEU A 242 -5.13 0.95 15.62
C LEU A 242 -5.82 1.49 14.37
N LEU A 243 -5.13 2.32 13.58
CA LEU A 243 -5.64 2.86 12.32
C LEU A 243 -5.85 1.75 11.29
N VAL A 244 -4.94 0.77 11.21
CA VAL A 244 -5.10 -0.41 10.36
C VAL A 244 -6.31 -1.25 10.83
N GLY A 245 -6.44 -1.50 12.13
CA GLY A 245 -7.57 -2.22 12.71
C GLY A 245 -8.92 -1.56 12.43
N PHE A 246 -8.97 -0.23 12.51
CA PHE A 246 -10.16 0.56 12.24
C PHE A 246 -10.72 0.32 10.83
N THR A 247 -9.86 -0.01 9.86
CA THR A 247 -10.30 -0.30 8.48
C THR A 247 -11.24 -1.51 8.39
N GLY A 248 -11.12 -2.48 9.31
CA GLY A 248 -12.03 -3.62 9.42
C GLY A 248 -13.46 -3.22 9.77
N LEU A 249 -13.62 -2.17 10.58
CA LEU A 249 -14.94 -1.64 10.95
C LEU A 249 -15.60 -0.86 9.82
N LEU A 250 -14.80 -0.32 8.88
CA LEU A 250 -15.29 0.38 7.70
C LEU A 250 -15.83 -0.57 6.61
N GLN A 251 -15.44 -1.86 6.64
CA GLN A 251 -15.86 -2.86 5.64
C GLN A 251 -17.38 -3.00 5.55
N LYS A 252 -18.09 -2.95 6.70
CA LYS A 252 -19.53 -3.17 6.77
C LYS A 252 -20.35 -2.18 5.92
N ASN A 253 -19.74 -1.08 5.50
CA ASN A 253 -20.38 -0.05 4.68
C ASN A 253 -20.24 -0.26 3.16
N GLN A 254 -19.47 -1.25 2.70
CA GLN A 254 -19.14 -1.42 1.27
C GLN A 254 -20.26 -2.06 0.43
N SER A 255 -21.16 -2.86 1.02
CA SER A 255 -22.28 -3.49 0.30
C SER A 255 -23.27 -2.49 -0.34
N SER A 256 -23.26 -1.24 0.14
CA SER A 256 -24.10 -0.15 -0.40
C SER A 256 -23.48 0.63 -1.58
N ILE A 257 -22.19 0.45 -1.86
CA ILE A 257 -21.43 1.27 -2.83
C ILE A 257 -21.42 0.65 -4.24
N GLN A 258 -21.54 -0.68 -4.36
CA GLN A 258 -21.51 -1.38 -5.66
C GLN A 258 -22.60 -0.92 -6.64
N LEU A 259 -23.69 -0.30 -6.17
CA LEU A 259 -24.79 0.16 -7.02
C LEU A 259 -24.63 1.59 -7.55
N ARG A 260 -23.66 2.40 -7.09
CA ARG A 260 -23.82 3.87 -7.24
C ARG A 260 -22.72 4.72 -7.86
N LYS A 261 -21.64 4.19 -8.45
CA LYS A 261 -20.83 4.98 -9.40
C LYS A 261 -19.84 4.11 -10.18
N LYS A 262 -20.23 3.77 -11.41
CA LYS A 262 -19.30 3.45 -12.51
C LYS A 262 -18.66 4.76 -13.01
N ALA A 263 -18.06 5.55 -12.12
CA ALA A 263 -17.16 6.61 -12.55
C ALA A 263 -15.83 5.93 -12.85
N VAL A 264 -15.58 5.66 -14.13
CA VAL A 264 -14.29 5.21 -14.63
C VAL A 264 -13.30 6.34 -14.34
N ILE A 265 -12.68 6.33 -13.17
CA ILE A 265 -11.49 7.13 -12.92
C ILE A 265 -10.38 6.44 -13.72
N ARG A 266 -10.28 6.80 -15.00
CA ARG A 266 -9.09 6.55 -15.82
C ARG A 266 -7.99 7.42 -15.22
N THR A 267 -7.31 6.91 -14.20
CA THR A 267 -6.06 7.52 -13.72
C THR A 267 -5.06 7.45 -14.87
N LYS A 268 -4.71 8.60 -15.45
CA LYS A 268 -3.52 8.70 -16.29
C LYS A 268 -2.34 8.18 -15.46
N PRO A 269 -1.40 7.41 -16.05
CA PRO A 269 -0.16 7.10 -15.33
C PRO A 269 0.46 8.43 -14.93
N MET A 270 0.63 8.64 -13.63
CA MET A 270 1.25 9.86 -13.12
C MET A 270 2.67 9.87 -13.69
N LEU A 271 3.05 10.93 -14.41
CA LEU A 271 4.40 11.10 -14.97
C LEU A 271 5.47 10.76 -13.92
N PHE A 272 5.18 11.10 -12.66
CA PHE A 272 5.97 10.76 -11.49
C PHE A 272 6.25 9.26 -11.31
N ALA A 273 5.26 8.38 -11.47
CA ALA A 273 5.45 6.92 -11.36
C ALA A 273 6.28 6.33 -12.50
N ILE A 274 6.32 7.00 -13.65
CA ILE A 274 7.18 6.63 -14.78
C ILE A 274 8.62 7.07 -14.49
N LEU A 275 8.81 8.30 -14.02
CA LEU A 275 10.12 8.92 -13.82
C LEU A 275 10.82 8.47 -12.52
N PHE A 276 10.09 8.02 -11.51
CA PHE A 276 10.63 7.71 -10.20
C PHE A 276 11.81 6.69 -10.22
N PRO A 277 11.74 5.56 -10.95
CA PRO A 277 12.88 4.65 -11.06
C PRO A 277 14.09 5.28 -11.76
N PHE A 278 13.87 6.16 -12.73
CA PHE A 278 14.96 6.88 -13.39
C PHE A 278 15.66 7.83 -12.43
N PHE A 279 14.91 8.56 -11.59
CA PHE A 279 15.51 9.40 -10.55
C PHE A 279 16.36 8.59 -9.56
N GLY A 280 15.84 7.45 -9.08
CA GLY A 280 16.61 6.57 -8.19
C GLY A 280 17.90 6.05 -8.83
N LEU A 281 17.80 5.64 -10.11
CA LEU A 281 18.95 5.13 -10.86
C LEU A 281 19.99 6.24 -11.13
N THR A 282 19.55 7.42 -11.57
CA THR A 282 20.42 8.58 -11.79
C THR A 282 21.08 9.01 -10.49
N SER A 283 20.35 9.00 -9.37
CA SER A 283 20.92 9.31 -8.05
C SER A 283 22.01 8.33 -7.67
N LEU A 284 21.79 7.01 -7.78
CA LEU A 284 22.82 6.00 -7.50
C LEU A 284 24.03 6.13 -8.43
N TYR A 285 23.79 6.42 -9.71
CA TYR A 285 24.86 6.58 -10.69
C TYR A 285 25.72 7.83 -10.41
N LEU A 286 25.08 8.97 -10.11
CA LEU A 286 25.79 10.18 -9.69
C LEU A 286 26.57 9.94 -8.39
N PHE A 287 25.99 9.19 -7.46
CA PHE A 287 26.66 8.81 -6.22
C PHE A 287 27.89 7.92 -6.47
N MET A 288 27.78 6.94 -7.37
CA MET A 288 28.90 6.10 -7.80
C MET A 288 30.07 6.94 -8.35
N ILE A 289 29.77 7.94 -9.18
CA ILE A 289 30.78 8.87 -9.72
C ILE A 289 31.46 9.64 -8.57
N TYR A 290 30.67 10.15 -7.62
CA TYR A 290 31.18 10.91 -6.47
C TYR A 290 32.12 10.09 -5.57
N THR A 291 31.78 8.83 -5.28
CA THR A 291 32.58 7.95 -4.40
C THR A 291 33.80 7.31 -5.08
N SER A 292 34.14 7.72 -6.31
CA SER A 292 35.22 7.19 -7.17
C SER A 292 35.04 5.74 -7.67
N ILE A 293 35.55 5.46 -8.87
CA ILE A 293 35.30 4.20 -9.62
C ILE A 293 36.13 3.07 -8.98
N GLY A 294 35.49 2.32 -8.08
CA GLY A 294 36.02 1.07 -7.52
C GLY A 294 35.00 -0.08 -7.60
N THR A 295 35.44 -1.32 -7.42
CA THR A 295 34.54 -2.48 -7.28
C THR A 295 33.97 -2.55 -5.87
N ASN A 296 33.09 -1.58 -5.54
CA ASN A 296 32.43 -1.47 -4.24
C ASN A 296 30.95 -1.87 -4.36
N VAL A 297 30.27 -2.03 -3.20
CA VAL A 297 28.83 -2.39 -3.14
C VAL A 297 27.96 -1.42 -3.95
N ILE A 298 28.34 -0.15 -4.06
CA ILE A 298 27.66 0.83 -4.91
C ILE A 298 27.67 0.42 -6.39
N THR A 299 28.80 -0.07 -6.91
CA THR A 299 28.94 -0.50 -8.31
C THR A 299 28.04 -1.70 -8.62
N ILE A 300 27.96 -2.66 -7.68
CA ILE A 300 27.05 -3.81 -7.77
C ILE A 300 25.59 -3.32 -7.71
N GLY A 301 25.27 -2.45 -6.75
CA GLY A 301 23.94 -1.87 -6.57
C GLY A 301 23.46 -1.11 -7.81
N VAL A 302 24.32 -0.30 -8.44
CA VAL A 302 24.05 0.36 -9.72
C VAL A 302 23.81 -0.67 -10.83
N GLY A 303 24.68 -1.66 -10.98
CA GLY A 303 24.54 -2.70 -12.01
C GLY A 303 23.22 -3.47 -11.91
N VAL A 304 22.85 -3.90 -10.70
CA VAL A 304 21.58 -4.57 -10.44
C VAL A 304 20.40 -3.63 -10.68
N SER A 305 20.50 -2.36 -10.25
CA SER A 305 19.45 -1.35 -10.48
C SER A 305 19.21 -1.11 -11.97
N ILE A 306 20.27 -1.04 -12.79
CA ILE A 306 20.17 -0.93 -14.26
C ILE A 306 19.41 -2.14 -14.82
N LEU A 307 19.79 -3.37 -14.43
CA LEU A 307 19.14 -4.59 -14.91
C LEU A 307 17.65 -4.60 -14.54
N LEU A 308 17.29 -4.23 -13.31
CA LEU A 308 15.90 -4.15 -12.88
C LEU A 308 15.11 -3.10 -13.67
N VAL A 309 15.69 -1.92 -13.91
CA VAL A 309 15.06 -0.88 -14.74
C VAL A 309 14.86 -1.38 -16.17
N ILE A 310 15.84 -2.06 -16.78
CA ILE A 310 15.71 -2.62 -18.13
C ILE A 310 14.55 -3.64 -18.19
N VAL A 311 14.50 -4.59 -17.25
CA VAL A 311 13.42 -5.59 -17.21
C VAL A 311 12.07 -4.91 -16.99
N ARG A 312 12.01 -3.92 -16.10
CA ARG A 312 10.81 -3.13 -15.82
C ARG A 312 10.32 -2.36 -17.04
N GLU A 313 11.22 -1.69 -17.77
CA GLU A 313 10.90 -0.99 -19.01
C GLU A 313 10.41 -1.95 -20.09
N PHE A 314 11.02 -3.12 -20.22
CA PHE A 314 10.55 -4.16 -21.13
C PHE A 314 9.12 -4.63 -20.79
N LEU A 315 8.81 -4.82 -19.50
CA LEU A 315 7.47 -5.17 -19.04
C LEU A 315 6.48 -4.02 -19.30
N LEU A 316 6.87 -2.77 -19.05
CA LEU A 316 6.04 -1.60 -19.32
C LEU A 316 5.70 -1.48 -20.82
N LEU A 317 6.70 -1.64 -21.69
CA LEU A 317 6.52 -1.64 -23.14
C LEU A 317 5.61 -2.78 -23.60
N SER A 318 5.78 -3.97 -23.01
CA SER A 318 4.93 -5.13 -23.29
C SER A 318 3.47 -4.89 -22.90
N GLU A 319 3.22 -4.23 -21.76
CA GLU A 319 1.89 -3.83 -21.33
C GLU A 319 1.30 -2.73 -22.22
N ASN A 320 2.10 -1.74 -22.58
CA ASN A 320 1.68 -0.63 -23.43
C ASN A 320 1.29 -1.13 -24.82
N ARG A 321 2.07 -2.04 -25.42
CA ARG A 321 1.77 -2.66 -26.71
C ARG A 321 0.45 -3.43 -26.68
N ARG A 322 0.21 -4.22 -25.63
CA ARG A 322 -1.07 -4.95 -25.44
C ARG A 322 -2.25 -3.98 -25.29
N THR A 323 -2.05 -2.89 -24.57
CA THR A 323 -3.09 -1.87 -24.35
C THR A 323 -3.40 -1.13 -25.66
N LEU A 324 -2.37 -0.78 -26.43
CA LEU A 324 -2.51 -0.14 -27.72
C LEU A 324 -3.23 -1.03 -28.73
N GLN A 325 -2.89 -2.32 -28.79
CA GLN A 325 -3.59 -3.29 -29.65
C GLN A 325 -5.09 -3.41 -29.31
N LYS A 326 -5.44 -3.42 -28.02
CA LYS A 326 -6.86 -3.40 -27.61
C LYS A 326 -7.55 -2.11 -28.02
N TYR A 327 -6.85 -0.97 -27.94
CA TYR A 327 -7.39 0.32 -28.35
C TYR A 327 -7.68 0.36 -29.85
N LEU A 328 -6.74 -0.12 -30.67
CA LEU A 328 -6.91 -0.21 -32.12
C LEU A 328 -8.07 -1.13 -32.48
N LYS A 329 -8.12 -2.34 -31.89
CA LYS A 329 -9.21 -3.28 -32.14
C LYS A 329 -10.59 -2.70 -31.79
N ASN A 330 -10.71 -2.03 -30.65
CA ASN A 330 -11.97 -1.42 -30.23
C ASN A 330 -12.37 -0.25 -31.13
N ALA A 331 -11.39 0.50 -31.67
CA ALA A 331 -11.65 1.56 -32.63
C ALA A 331 -12.18 1.00 -33.96
N ASP A 332 -11.56 -0.07 -34.46
CA ASP A 332 -11.99 -0.76 -35.69
C ASP A 332 -13.40 -1.37 -35.53
N GLU A 333 -13.68 -2.02 -34.39
CA GLU A 333 -15.00 -2.58 -34.07
C GLU A 333 -16.08 -1.47 -34.00
N LEU A 334 -15.75 -0.33 -33.40
CA LEU A 334 -16.65 0.82 -33.30
C LEU A 334 -16.93 1.41 -34.68
N GLN A 335 -15.90 1.60 -35.50
CA GLN A 335 -16.05 2.12 -36.86
C GLN A 335 -16.90 1.18 -37.72
N SER A 336 -16.60 -0.12 -37.70
CA SER A 336 -17.37 -1.13 -38.44
C SER A 336 -18.84 -1.16 -38.01
N SER A 337 -19.11 -1.03 -36.71
CA SER A 337 -20.48 -0.95 -36.18
C SER A 337 -21.20 0.35 -36.61
N GLN A 338 -20.50 1.48 -36.66
CA GLN A 338 -21.05 2.75 -37.13
C GLN A 338 -21.37 2.70 -38.62
N GLU A 339 -20.47 2.17 -39.44
CA GLU A 339 -20.68 2.01 -40.89
C GLU A 339 -21.85 1.08 -41.17
N ARG A 340 -21.93 -0.05 -40.46
CA ARG A 340 -23.06 -0.98 -40.55
C ARG A 340 -24.37 -0.32 -40.15
N TYR A 341 -24.40 0.41 -39.04
CA TYR A 341 -25.60 1.16 -38.62
C TYR A 341 -26.00 2.20 -39.66
N ARG A 342 -25.05 2.98 -40.17
CA ARG A 342 -25.29 4.02 -41.17
C ARG A 342 -25.84 3.43 -42.47
N SER A 343 -25.25 2.33 -42.95
CA SER A 343 -25.74 1.61 -44.12
C SER A 343 -27.17 1.08 -43.91
N LEU A 344 -27.45 0.45 -42.76
CA LEU A 344 -28.79 -0.06 -42.43
C LEU A 344 -29.82 1.05 -42.24
N PHE A 345 -29.42 2.21 -41.72
CA PHE A 345 -30.31 3.34 -41.48
C PHE A 345 -30.61 4.12 -42.75
N GLU A 346 -29.56 4.58 -43.46
CA GLU A 346 -29.68 5.41 -44.67
C GLU A 346 -30.36 4.65 -45.81
N HIS A 347 -30.03 3.36 -46.00
CA HIS A 347 -30.61 2.54 -47.07
C HIS A 347 -31.81 1.69 -46.62
N HIS A 348 -32.41 1.99 -45.47
CA HIS A 348 -33.63 1.31 -45.05
C HIS A 348 -34.79 1.66 -46.02
N PRO A 349 -35.57 0.67 -46.51
CA PRO A 349 -36.66 0.92 -47.46
C PRO A 349 -37.85 1.69 -46.86
N ASP A 350 -37.95 1.75 -45.53
CA ASP A 350 -38.97 2.52 -44.80
C ASP A 350 -38.38 3.80 -44.19
N ALA A 351 -39.24 4.80 -43.96
CA ALA A 351 -38.87 6.02 -43.24
C ALA A 351 -38.50 5.70 -41.78
N ALA A 352 -37.29 6.07 -41.37
CA ALA A 352 -36.80 5.92 -40.00
C ALA A 352 -36.43 7.28 -39.41
N PHE A 353 -36.94 7.53 -38.20
CA PHE A 353 -36.70 8.77 -37.46
C PHE A 353 -36.06 8.44 -36.11
N SER A 354 -35.06 9.21 -35.71
CA SER A 354 -34.57 9.22 -34.34
C SER A 354 -35.09 10.45 -33.61
N PHE A 355 -35.42 10.30 -32.33
CA PHE A 355 -35.99 11.36 -31.50
C PHE A 355 -35.23 11.47 -30.19
N THR A 356 -35.18 12.69 -29.64
CA THR A 356 -34.87 12.92 -28.23
C THR A 356 -36.01 12.40 -27.34
N LEU A 357 -35.73 12.18 -26.06
CA LEU A 357 -36.75 11.78 -25.06
C LEU A 357 -37.91 12.80 -24.96
N ASP A 358 -37.64 14.05 -25.36
CA ASP A 358 -38.59 15.17 -25.31
C ASP A 358 -39.44 15.28 -26.59
N GLY A 359 -39.27 14.34 -27.54
CA GLY A 359 -40.04 14.27 -28.79
C GLY A 359 -39.48 15.07 -29.96
N THR A 360 -38.33 15.73 -29.82
CA THR A 360 -37.68 16.48 -30.92
C THR A 360 -36.96 15.51 -31.87
N VAL A 361 -37.19 15.62 -33.18
CA VAL A 361 -36.51 14.81 -34.21
C VAL A 361 -35.01 15.13 -34.23
N LEU A 362 -34.17 14.10 -34.09
CA LEU A 362 -32.70 14.19 -34.16
C LEU A 362 -32.18 13.93 -35.57
N SER A 363 -32.69 12.89 -36.24
CA SER A 363 -32.30 12.53 -37.60
C SER A 363 -33.42 11.79 -38.33
N VAL A 364 -33.39 11.87 -39.66
CA VAL A 364 -34.24 11.10 -40.57
C VAL A 364 -33.34 10.45 -41.63
N ASN A 365 -33.67 9.23 -42.05
CA ASN A 365 -32.95 8.57 -43.15
C ASN A 365 -33.38 9.10 -44.53
N GLU A 366 -32.65 8.71 -45.59
CA GLU A 366 -32.95 9.17 -46.96
C GLU A 366 -34.39 8.91 -47.39
N LYS A 367 -34.94 7.73 -47.10
CA LYS A 367 -36.32 7.43 -47.49
C LYS A 367 -37.35 8.30 -46.78
N GLY A 368 -37.15 8.58 -45.50
CA GLY A 368 -38.01 9.49 -44.74
C GLY A 368 -37.92 10.93 -45.25
N ALA A 369 -36.73 11.40 -45.65
CA ALA A 369 -36.55 12.71 -46.25
C ALA A 369 -37.28 12.82 -47.60
N GLU A 370 -37.15 11.79 -48.45
CA GLU A 370 -37.81 11.69 -49.74
C GLU A 370 -39.35 11.71 -49.61
N ILE A 371 -39.91 10.95 -48.66
CA ILE A 371 -41.35 10.93 -48.35
C ILE A 371 -41.84 12.30 -47.83
N LEU A 372 -41.02 12.99 -47.04
CA LEU A 372 -41.33 14.32 -46.52
C LEU A 372 -41.17 15.43 -47.58
N GLY A 373 -40.81 15.09 -48.82
CA GLY A 373 -40.59 16.06 -49.90
C GLY A 373 -39.39 16.97 -49.67
N LYS A 374 -38.48 16.58 -48.76
CA LYS A 374 -37.23 17.29 -48.51
C LYS A 374 -36.10 16.54 -49.18
N THR A 375 -35.63 17.04 -50.31
CA THR A 375 -34.31 16.66 -50.83
C THR A 375 -33.25 17.19 -49.86
N LYS A 376 -32.22 16.38 -49.61
CA LYS A 376 -31.14 16.66 -48.65
C LYS A 376 -30.54 18.06 -48.83
#